data_AF-A0A0Q4J9Y9-F1
#
_entry.id   AF-A0A0Q4J9Y9-F1
#
_cell.length_a   1.000
_cell.length_b   1.000
_cell.length_c   1.000
_cell.angle_alpha   90.00
_cell.angle_beta   90.00
_cell.angle_gamma   90.00
#
_symmetry.space_group_name_H-M   'P 1'
#
loop_
_entity.id
_entity.type
_entity.pdbx_description
1 polymer ?
#
loop_
_entity_poly.entity_id
_entity_poly.type
_entity_poly.pdbx_seq_one_letter_code
_entity_poly.pdbx_strand_id
1 'polypeptide(L)'
;MRVGRGQILNSQHMTDWTVARLDRDTLLSLGKALEPLPAATLATLAEIERLSGLDDYVELDVREEIITPILRALGYRKESMFSVEREVPLRIAGKLLKPDYSLTLWEEDFWIVEAKRPSATKGKFGYAELRQAFEYAVHPEINAALLVLCDGHAIEVFDREHDLELPILRVERANLVRDFDQLRALLSPFQVWFFQKRRILRLTDKVFDREFNIARINEFEGLLRRRLGSKTQRVVENMRAVAKSHAPDAMAAEIRALDPASVIEVYLPLETSWLVMEAMTANLIAHCTPDPFRILYQIFPDHPRVVTDAYMSNSLHFLMRLEAQSITLNWTPAWLGQSKAGNRATVAIECLIRHCLTSFASAPDWQVVLLHAAAVRRLAKIVTILSPDADQAARLSHLRQRYFGDELCFSQQTSSPGGHALHALDNIVRLASQRFIDDHRDEQGSLRVESARHALRVTWQEEIRVLEAVPYYPKLLRERDLGELHPTESANVQYDNLGHGALCVIDRFPKWKAHILAYFRPELDRMVEFGSWQARAWLDVDASAGPLASEALRGERFFFGDGTMPARLASLYHP
;
A
#
# COMPACT_ATOMS: atom_id res chain seq x y z
N MET A 1 11.56 -7.09 -54.73
CA MET A 1 10.31 -6.39 -54.39
C MET A 1 10.44 -5.92 -52.95
N ARG A 2 10.69 -4.62 -52.74
CA ARG A 2 10.80 -4.00 -51.41
C ARG A 2 9.39 -3.75 -50.89
N VAL A 3 9.06 -4.32 -49.72
CA VAL A 3 7.90 -3.90 -48.92
C VAL A 3 8.47 -3.31 -47.64
N GLY A 4 8.22 -2.02 -47.43
CA GLY A 4 8.78 -1.22 -46.35
C GLY A 4 8.26 -1.64 -44.98
N ARG A 5 9.16 -1.63 -44.00
CA ARG A 5 8.83 -1.59 -42.57
C ARG A 5 9.12 -0.18 -42.07
N GLY A 6 8.09 0.63 -42.02
CA GLY A 6 8.01 1.80 -41.15
C GLY A 6 6.84 1.55 -40.21
N GLN A 7 7.12 1.07 -39.00
CA GLN A 7 6.21 1.28 -37.87
C GLN A 7 6.80 2.41 -37.05
N ILE A 8 6.39 3.61 -37.44
CA ILE A 8 6.50 4.83 -36.67
C ILE A 8 5.65 4.60 -35.40
N LEU A 9 6.25 4.78 -34.23
CA LEU A 9 5.50 5.00 -32.98
C LEU A 9 4.75 6.33 -33.15
N ASN A 10 3.56 6.25 -33.72
CA ASN A 10 2.69 7.38 -33.93
C ASN A 10 2.28 7.94 -32.56
N SER A 11 2.46 9.24 -32.36
CA SER A 11 2.05 10.00 -31.16
C SER A 11 0.55 9.88 -30.83
N GLN A 12 -0.25 9.31 -31.73
CA GLN A 12 -1.65 8.92 -31.50
C GLN A 12 -1.82 7.70 -30.56
N HIS A 13 -0.77 6.92 -30.27
CA HIS A 13 -0.87 5.83 -29.30
C HIS A 13 -0.70 6.26 -27.84
N MET A 14 -0.39 7.54 -27.56
CA MET A 14 -0.34 8.03 -26.18
C MET A 14 -1.71 8.42 -25.60
N THR A 15 -2.77 8.49 -26.43
CA THR A 15 -4.07 9.07 -26.02
C THR A 15 -5.23 8.07 -25.99
N ASP A 16 -5.03 6.80 -26.34
CA ASP A 16 -6.11 5.80 -26.41
C ASP A 16 -6.03 4.74 -25.29
N TRP A 17 -5.78 5.19 -24.06
CA TRP A 17 -5.78 4.35 -22.86
C TRP A 17 -7.20 4.17 -22.32
N THR A 18 -8.05 3.43 -23.03
CA THR A 18 -9.18 2.81 -22.33
C THR A 18 -8.64 1.81 -21.30
N VAL A 19 -9.07 1.98 -20.04
CA VAL A 19 -8.71 1.17 -18.84
C VAL A 19 -8.80 -0.35 -19.06
N ALA A 20 -9.47 -0.80 -20.11
CA ALA A 20 -9.72 -2.20 -20.45
C ALA A 20 -8.51 -3.00 -20.98
N ARG A 21 -7.34 -2.40 -21.22
CA ARG A 21 -6.14 -3.12 -21.73
C ARG A 21 -4.84 -2.79 -21.00
N LEU A 22 -4.91 -2.57 -19.69
CA LEU A 22 -3.72 -2.52 -18.85
C LEU A 22 -3.28 -3.95 -18.53
N ASP A 23 -2.47 -4.58 -19.39
CA ASP A 23 -1.80 -5.82 -19.01
C ASP A 23 -0.59 -5.53 -18.09
N ARG A 24 -0.19 -6.56 -17.33
CA ARG A 24 0.86 -6.46 -16.30
C ARG A 24 2.21 -6.06 -16.89
N ASP A 25 2.51 -6.49 -18.11
CA ASP A 25 3.77 -6.24 -18.79
C ASP A 25 3.84 -4.79 -19.30
N THR A 26 2.71 -4.24 -19.72
CA THR A 26 2.50 -2.85 -20.13
C THR A 26 2.68 -1.89 -18.96
N LEU A 27 2.10 -2.15 -17.79
CA LEU A 27 2.20 -1.20 -16.66
C LEU A 27 3.55 -1.20 -15.92
N LEU A 28 4.16 -2.37 -15.73
CA LEU A 28 5.48 -2.46 -15.07
C LEU A 28 6.61 -1.91 -15.96
N SER A 29 6.38 -1.81 -17.27
CA SER A 29 7.36 -1.33 -18.24
C SER A 29 7.15 0.13 -18.66
N LEU A 30 5.94 0.71 -18.61
CA LEU A 30 5.67 1.99 -19.27
C LEU A 30 5.89 3.26 -18.41
N GLY A 31 5.87 3.18 -17.08
CA GLY A 31 6.17 4.32 -16.22
C GLY A 31 5.08 4.66 -15.19
N LYS A 32 5.16 5.85 -14.59
CA LYS A 32 4.19 6.34 -13.60
C LYS A 32 3.15 7.27 -14.20
N ALA A 33 1.98 7.35 -13.57
CA ALA A 33 1.08 8.47 -13.82
C ALA A 33 1.77 9.79 -13.42
N LEU A 34 1.58 10.85 -14.21
CA LEU A 34 2.07 12.17 -13.86
C LEU A 34 1.05 12.87 -12.96
N GLU A 35 1.50 13.31 -11.80
CA GLU A 35 0.68 14.15 -10.92
C GLU A 35 0.53 15.56 -11.50
N PRO A 36 -0.59 16.26 -11.23
CA PRO A 36 -0.75 17.66 -11.59
C PRO A 36 0.39 18.52 -11.03
N LEU A 37 0.87 19.48 -11.83
CA LEU A 37 1.94 20.39 -11.39
C LEU A 37 1.42 21.36 -10.31
N PRO A 38 2.20 21.59 -9.23
CA PRO A 38 1.88 22.63 -8.26
C PRO A 38 1.82 24.02 -8.91
N ALA A 39 0.95 24.89 -8.40
CA ALA A 39 0.79 26.25 -8.91
C ALA A 39 2.11 27.05 -8.91
N ALA A 40 2.97 26.85 -7.91
CA ALA A 40 4.30 27.46 -7.86
C ALA A 40 5.20 27.00 -9.01
N THR A 41 5.18 25.71 -9.34
CA THR A 41 5.94 25.15 -10.46
C THR A 41 5.43 25.69 -11.79
N LEU A 42 4.11 25.76 -11.98
CA LEU A 42 3.52 26.36 -13.17
C LEU A 42 3.92 27.83 -13.32
N ALA A 43 3.98 28.59 -12.22
CA ALA A 43 4.43 29.98 -12.24
C ALA A 43 5.90 30.10 -12.67
N THR A 44 6.79 29.24 -12.16
CA THR A 44 8.19 29.18 -12.61
C THR A 44 8.30 28.84 -14.09
N LEU A 45 7.55 27.85 -14.58
CA LEU A 45 7.56 27.51 -16.01
C LEU A 45 7.08 28.68 -16.88
N ALA A 46 6.03 29.39 -16.44
CA ALA A 46 5.52 30.56 -17.15
C ALA A 46 6.50 31.75 -17.11
N GLU A 47 7.32 31.87 -16.08
CA GLU A 47 8.41 32.85 -16.02
C GLU A 47 9.47 32.56 -17.10
N ILE A 48 9.85 31.29 -17.25
CA ILE A 48 10.76 30.85 -18.31
C ILE A 48 10.18 31.15 -19.70
N GLU A 49 8.88 30.93 -19.91
CA GLU A 49 8.19 31.28 -21.18
C GLU A 49 8.21 32.78 -21.49
N ARG A 50 8.36 33.64 -20.47
CA ARG A 50 8.36 35.11 -20.64
C ARG A 50 9.75 35.72 -20.75
N LEU A 51 10.82 34.95 -20.55
CA LEU A 51 12.18 35.43 -20.75
C LEU A 51 12.33 36.06 -22.15
N SER A 52 12.97 37.22 -22.19
CA SER A 52 13.20 38.01 -23.40
C SER A 52 14.67 38.41 -23.48
N GLY A 53 15.15 38.80 -24.66
CA GLY A 53 16.58 39.11 -24.87
C GLY A 53 17.49 37.88 -24.83
N LEU A 54 16.99 36.69 -25.21
CA LEU A 54 17.77 35.44 -25.17
C LEU A 54 19.03 35.49 -26.05
N ASP A 55 19.07 36.29 -27.11
CA ASP A 55 20.25 36.41 -27.96
C ASP A 55 21.48 36.99 -27.21
N ASP A 56 21.24 37.70 -26.10
CA ASP A 56 22.30 38.25 -25.23
C ASP A 56 22.81 37.22 -24.20
N TYR A 57 22.11 36.11 -24.02
CA TYR A 57 22.47 35.09 -23.03
C TYR A 57 23.74 34.36 -23.47
N VAL A 58 24.58 34.05 -22.48
CA VAL A 58 25.65 33.06 -22.63
C VAL A 58 25.19 31.69 -22.13
N GLU A 59 26.01 30.66 -22.36
CA GLU A 59 25.70 29.28 -21.93
C GLU A 59 25.43 29.18 -20.42
N LEU A 60 26.13 29.99 -19.61
CA LEU A 60 25.91 30.07 -18.16
C LEU A 60 24.51 30.62 -17.81
N ASP A 61 23.99 31.58 -18.58
CA ASP A 61 22.66 32.13 -18.33
C ASP A 61 21.58 31.11 -18.68
N VAL A 62 21.73 30.38 -19.80
CA VAL A 62 20.83 29.26 -20.15
C VAL A 62 20.84 28.19 -19.06
N ARG A 63 22.02 27.92 -18.48
CA ARG A 63 22.21 26.96 -17.40
C ARG A 63 21.45 27.34 -16.13
N GLU A 64 21.60 28.58 -15.66
CA GLU A 64 21.01 29.02 -14.38
C GLU A 64 19.55 29.47 -14.50
N GLU A 65 19.17 30.18 -15.57
CA GLU A 65 17.85 30.80 -15.69
C GLU A 65 16.81 29.88 -16.36
N ILE A 66 17.25 28.86 -17.11
CA ILE A 66 16.35 27.98 -17.87
C ILE A 66 16.48 26.53 -17.41
N ILE A 67 17.68 25.94 -17.53
CA ILE A 67 17.87 24.51 -17.27
C ILE A 67 17.68 24.20 -15.78
N THR A 68 18.31 24.96 -14.88
CA THR A 68 18.21 24.71 -13.43
C THR A 68 16.77 24.73 -12.90
N PRO A 69 15.93 25.73 -13.22
CA PRO A 69 14.51 25.72 -12.85
C PRO A 69 13.73 24.54 -13.44
N ILE A 70 14.01 24.15 -14.68
CA ILE A 70 13.39 22.97 -15.31
C ILE A 70 13.77 21.69 -14.59
N LEU A 71 15.04 21.50 -14.24
CA LEU A 71 15.48 20.32 -13.48
C LEU A 71 14.79 20.23 -12.11
N ARG A 72 14.62 21.37 -11.43
CA ARG A 72 13.84 21.43 -10.18
C ARG A 72 12.38 21.07 -10.40
N ALA A 73 11.76 21.57 -11.46
CA ALA A 73 10.38 21.26 -11.83
C ALA A 73 10.18 19.78 -12.23
N LEU A 74 11.20 19.13 -12.80
CA LEU A 74 11.21 17.69 -13.08
C LEU A 74 11.36 16.81 -11.83
N GLY A 75 11.79 17.39 -10.70
CA GLY A 75 11.92 16.72 -9.41
C GLY A 75 13.35 16.48 -8.94
N TYR A 76 14.36 17.02 -9.63
CA TYR A 76 15.77 16.84 -9.28
C TYR A 76 16.29 17.90 -8.31
N ARG A 77 17.09 17.47 -7.34
CA ARG A 77 17.74 18.36 -6.36
C ARG A 77 19.10 17.80 -5.95
N LYS A 78 20.11 18.67 -5.89
CA LYS A 78 21.45 18.32 -5.39
C LYS A 78 21.35 17.68 -3.99
N GLU A 79 22.18 16.66 -3.74
CA GLU A 79 22.24 15.94 -2.45
C GLU A 79 20.92 15.24 -2.07
N SER A 80 20.07 14.94 -3.06
CA SER A 80 18.89 14.11 -2.89
C SER A 80 19.08 12.74 -3.57
N MET A 81 18.12 11.82 -3.37
CA MET A 81 18.14 10.52 -4.08
C MET A 81 18.06 10.66 -5.61
N PHE A 82 17.59 11.82 -6.09
CA PHE A 82 17.53 12.21 -7.49
C PHE A 82 18.41 13.44 -7.68
N SER A 83 19.72 13.22 -7.66
CA SER A 83 20.70 14.29 -7.61
C SER A 83 21.05 14.80 -9.01
N VAL A 84 21.61 16.01 -9.02
CA VAL A 84 22.18 16.66 -10.19
C VAL A 84 23.62 16.95 -9.85
N GLU A 85 24.53 16.35 -10.61
CA GLU A 85 25.95 16.62 -10.55
C GLU A 85 26.34 17.57 -11.68
N ARG A 86 27.16 18.57 -11.35
CA ARG A 86 27.61 19.58 -12.29
C ARG A 86 29.06 19.32 -12.64
N GLU A 87 29.39 19.40 -13.93
CA GLU A 87 30.78 19.42 -14.41
C GLU A 87 31.63 18.23 -13.94
N VAL A 88 31.04 17.02 -13.95
CA VAL A 88 31.74 15.78 -13.56
C VAL A 88 32.97 15.58 -14.48
N PRO A 89 34.19 15.55 -13.94
CA PRO A 89 35.40 15.47 -14.75
C PRO A 89 35.59 14.06 -15.33
N LEU A 90 35.39 13.91 -16.63
CA LEU A 90 35.64 12.67 -17.38
C LEU A 90 36.95 12.75 -18.16
N ARG A 91 37.63 11.61 -18.31
CA ARG A 91 38.84 11.51 -19.13
C ARG A 91 38.64 10.58 -20.32
N ILE A 92 38.67 11.16 -21.52
CA ILE A 92 38.67 10.38 -22.77
C ILE A 92 40.01 10.56 -23.47
N ALA A 93 40.79 9.49 -23.57
CA ALA A 93 42.08 9.46 -24.26
C ALA A 93 43.01 10.64 -23.87
N GLY A 94 43.04 11.00 -22.59
CA GLY A 94 43.88 12.09 -22.06
C GLY A 94 43.26 13.49 -22.12
N LYS A 95 42.10 13.67 -22.77
CA LYS A 95 41.33 14.92 -22.75
C LYS A 95 40.36 14.94 -21.58
N LEU A 96 40.38 16.03 -20.81
CA LEU A 96 39.39 16.28 -19.77
C LEU A 96 38.11 16.82 -20.41
N LEU A 97 36.99 16.20 -20.09
CA LEU A 97 35.65 16.52 -20.56
C LEU A 97 34.75 16.72 -19.35
N LYS A 98 33.77 17.62 -19.45
CA LYS A 98 32.85 17.96 -18.36
C LYS A 98 31.47 18.24 -18.95
N PRO A 99 30.47 17.35 -18.78
CA PRO A 99 29.10 17.67 -19.13
C PRO A 99 28.56 18.74 -18.18
N ASP A 100 27.62 19.57 -18.66
CA ASP A 100 27.03 20.63 -17.84
C ASP A 100 26.25 20.06 -16.65
N TYR A 101 25.45 19.03 -16.92
CA TYR A 101 24.74 18.27 -15.91
C TYR A 101 24.76 16.78 -16.20
N SER A 102 25.07 16.02 -15.16
CA SER A 102 24.81 14.58 -15.08
C SER A 102 23.74 14.33 -14.02
N LEU A 103 22.71 13.56 -14.37
CA LEU A 103 21.57 13.34 -13.49
C LEU A 103 21.58 11.92 -12.99
N THR A 104 21.69 11.81 -11.66
CA THR A 104 21.80 10.52 -10.99
C THR A 104 20.47 10.12 -10.37
N LEU A 105 20.12 8.84 -10.48
CA LEU A 105 19.09 8.21 -9.65
C LEU A 105 19.77 7.12 -8.83
N TRP A 106 19.72 7.25 -7.50
CA TRP A 106 20.47 6.36 -6.61
C TRP A 106 21.95 6.24 -7.00
N GLU A 107 22.61 7.38 -7.26
CA GLU A 107 24.06 7.48 -7.54
C GLU A 107 24.51 6.92 -8.91
N GLU A 108 23.58 6.49 -9.76
CA GLU A 108 23.88 6.04 -11.12
C GLU A 108 23.43 7.09 -12.14
N ASP A 109 24.30 7.44 -13.08
CA ASP A 109 24.02 8.36 -14.17
C ASP A 109 23.08 7.73 -15.20
N PHE A 110 21.95 8.38 -15.47
CA PHE A 110 20.96 7.83 -16.40
C PHE A 110 20.72 8.71 -17.63
N TRP A 111 20.93 10.01 -17.51
CA TRP A 111 20.83 10.96 -18.60
C TRP A 111 21.65 12.23 -18.31
N ILE A 112 21.94 12.98 -19.38
CA ILE A 112 22.76 14.19 -19.32
C ILE A 112 22.08 15.36 -20.00
N VAL A 113 22.45 16.57 -19.61
CA VAL A 113 22.09 17.82 -20.30
C VAL A 113 23.35 18.53 -20.76
N GLU A 114 23.31 19.00 -21.99
CA GLU A 114 24.29 19.91 -22.57
C GLU A 114 23.62 21.23 -22.94
N ALA A 115 24.09 22.32 -22.34
CA ALA A 115 23.66 23.68 -22.65
C ALA A 115 24.41 24.19 -23.89
N LYS A 116 23.73 25.03 -24.67
CA LYS A 116 24.33 25.78 -25.77
C LYS A 116 23.90 27.23 -25.71
N ARG A 117 24.70 28.08 -26.34
CA ARG A 117 24.33 29.49 -26.52
C ARG A 117 23.08 29.60 -27.40
N PRO A 118 22.10 30.46 -27.05
CA PRO A 118 20.94 30.68 -27.89
C PRO A 118 21.31 31.17 -29.29
N SER A 119 20.59 30.69 -30.30
CA SER A 119 20.80 31.10 -31.68
C SER A 119 19.48 31.16 -32.43
N ALA A 120 18.93 32.36 -32.59
CA ALA A 120 17.71 32.59 -33.37
C ALA A 120 17.81 32.10 -34.84
N THR A 121 19.02 31.94 -35.37
CA THR A 121 19.27 31.42 -36.73
C THR A 121 19.33 29.89 -36.84
N LYS A 122 19.64 29.19 -35.75
CA LYS A 122 19.73 27.72 -35.74
C LYS A 122 18.40 27.16 -35.22
N GLY A 123 17.51 26.79 -36.12
CA GLY A 123 16.22 26.19 -35.75
C GLY A 123 16.31 24.77 -35.18
N LYS A 124 17.45 24.08 -35.28
CA LYS A 124 17.71 22.73 -34.75
C LYS A 124 19.17 22.59 -34.33
N PHE A 125 19.46 21.69 -33.39
CA PHE A 125 20.84 21.36 -33.04
C PHE A 125 21.55 20.66 -34.20
N GLY A 126 22.83 20.97 -34.37
CA GLY A 126 23.68 20.41 -35.42
C GLY A 126 24.50 19.22 -34.95
N TYR A 127 25.25 18.64 -35.90
CA TYR A 127 26.14 17.50 -35.63
C TYR A 127 27.19 17.77 -34.54
N ALA A 128 27.74 18.99 -34.50
CA ALA A 128 28.81 19.31 -33.55
C ALA A 128 28.31 19.31 -32.10
N GLU A 129 27.14 19.89 -31.87
CA GLU A 129 26.49 19.96 -30.56
C GLU A 129 26.06 18.57 -30.08
N LEU A 130 25.41 17.78 -30.96
CA LEU A 130 24.99 16.42 -30.62
C LEU A 130 26.18 15.49 -30.39
N ARG A 131 27.24 15.59 -31.20
CA ARG A 131 28.47 14.79 -31.03
C ARG A 131 29.09 15.02 -29.65
N GLN A 132 29.14 16.26 -29.18
CA GLN A 132 29.71 16.59 -27.87
C GLN A 132 28.93 15.89 -26.75
N ALA A 133 27.60 16.02 -26.73
CA ALA A 133 26.76 15.31 -25.77
C ALA A 133 26.89 13.78 -25.90
N PHE A 134 26.96 13.26 -27.12
CA PHE A 134 27.14 11.84 -27.38
C PHE A 134 28.45 11.29 -26.78
N GLU A 135 29.57 12.00 -26.95
CA GLU A 135 30.86 11.62 -26.38
C GLU A 135 30.81 11.51 -24.84
N TYR A 136 30.02 12.35 -24.16
CA TYR A 136 29.78 12.24 -22.72
C TYR A 136 28.91 11.04 -22.38
N ALA A 137 27.79 10.86 -23.08
CA ALA A 137 26.82 9.81 -22.77
C ALA A 137 27.39 8.39 -22.93
N VAL A 138 28.31 8.17 -23.87
CA VAL A 138 28.95 6.85 -24.07
C VAL A 138 30.08 6.55 -23.09
N HIS A 139 30.51 7.52 -22.29
CA HIS A 139 31.60 7.31 -21.33
C HIS A 139 31.20 6.22 -20.32
N PRO A 140 32.04 5.22 -20.00
CA PRO A 140 31.65 4.13 -19.11
C PRO A 140 31.22 4.55 -17.70
N GLU A 141 31.75 5.67 -17.20
CA GLU A 141 31.36 6.22 -15.89
C GLU A 141 29.96 6.87 -15.92
N ILE A 142 29.50 7.36 -17.09
CA ILE A 142 28.17 7.99 -17.24
C ILE A 142 27.16 7.00 -17.84
N ASN A 143 27.48 6.40 -19.01
CA ASN A 143 26.65 5.43 -19.73
C ASN A 143 25.16 5.84 -19.86
N ALA A 144 24.93 7.13 -20.06
CA ALA A 144 23.61 7.71 -20.22
C ALA A 144 22.93 7.18 -21.49
N ALA A 145 21.64 6.90 -21.36
CA ALA A 145 20.83 6.43 -22.49
C ALA A 145 20.04 7.56 -23.16
N LEU A 146 19.72 8.61 -22.39
CA LEU A 146 19.06 9.81 -22.90
C LEU A 146 20.05 10.99 -22.94
N LEU A 147 20.01 11.76 -24.01
CA LEU A 147 20.78 12.99 -24.16
C LEU A 147 19.82 14.15 -24.31
N VAL A 148 20.09 15.26 -23.62
CA VAL A 148 19.26 16.46 -23.72
C VAL A 148 20.13 17.65 -24.14
N LEU A 149 19.69 18.35 -25.18
CA LEU A 149 20.29 19.58 -25.65
C LEU A 149 19.35 20.74 -25.37
N CYS A 150 19.86 21.85 -24.84
CA CYS A 150 19.08 23.05 -24.58
C CYS A 150 19.88 24.30 -24.96
N ASP A 151 19.30 25.15 -25.81
CA ASP A 151 19.89 26.42 -26.25
C ASP A 151 19.09 27.62 -25.73
N GLY A 152 18.20 27.40 -24.76
CA GLY A 152 17.28 28.41 -24.27
C GLY A 152 16.06 28.67 -25.15
N HIS A 153 16.09 28.38 -26.46
CA HIS A 153 14.90 28.45 -27.31
C HIS A 153 14.12 27.14 -27.32
N ALA A 154 14.83 26.02 -27.38
CA ALA A 154 14.23 24.70 -27.41
C ALA A 154 15.02 23.69 -26.57
N ILE A 155 14.30 22.64 -26.16
CA ILE A 155 14.83 21.48 -25.47
C ILE A 155 14.60 20.27 -26.37
N GLU A 156 15.68 19.58 -26.74
CA GLU A 156 15.63 18.36 -27.54
C GLU A 156 16.13 17.16 -26.74
N VAL A 157 15.35 16.08 -26.72
CA VAL A 157 15.68 14.81 -26.06
C VAL A 157 15.95 13.76 -27.13
N PHE A 158 17.06 13.03 -26.99
CA PHE A 158 17.46 11.94 -27.88
C PHE A 158 17.59 10.62 -27.09
N ASP A 159 17.20 9.49 -27.70
CA ASP A 159 17.50 8.14 -27.19
C ASP A 159 18.71 7.60 -27.97
N ARG A 160 19.85 7.51 -27.28
CA ARG A 160 21.14 7.07 -27.84
C ARG A 160 21.07 5.73 -28.57
N GLU A 161 20.17 4.86 -28.14
CA GLU A 161 20.07 3.49 -28.61
C GLU A 161 18.96 3.28 -29.65
N HIS A 162 18.20 4.34 -29.98
CA HIS A 162 17.10 4.29 -30.93
C HIS A 162 17.38 5.13 -32.18
N ASP A 163 17.49 6.45 -32.03
CA ASP A 163 17.67 7.39 -33.15
C ASP A 163 18.45 8.64 -32.66
N LEU A 164 19.44 9.04 -33.46
CA LEU A 164 20.27 10.22 -33.25
C LEU A 164 20.14 11.24 -34.39
N GLU A 165 19.38 10.94 -35.44
CA GLU A 165 19.09 11.91 -36.51
C GLU A 165 17.94 12.84 -36.11
N LEU A 166 16.96 12.31 -35.38
CA LEU A 166 15.79 13.04 -34.90
C LEU A 166 15.64 12.93 -33.38
N PRO A 167 15.33 14.04 -32.69
CA PRO A 167 15.00 13.97 -31.28
C PRO A 167 13.67 13.21 -31.09
N ILE A 168 13.60 12.40 -30.04
CA ILE A 168 12.37 11.71 -29.63
C ILE A 168 11.34 12.70 -29.06
N LEU A 169 11.81 13.86 -28.60
CA LEU A 169 10.98 14.97 -28.13
C LEU A 169 11.69 16.29 -28.38
N ARG A 170 10.97 17.28 -28.92
CA ARG A 170 11.39 18.67 -28.97
C ARG A 170 10.31 19.54 -28.33
N VAL A 171 10.69 20.33 -27.32
CA VAL A 171 9.81 21.29 -26.66
C VAL A 171 10.35 22.69 -26.88
N GLU A 172 9.53 23.56 -27.47
CA GLU A 172 9.84 24.98 -27.63
C GLU A 172 9.59 25.69 -26.31
N ARG A 173 10.51 26.57 -25.90
CA ARG A 173 10.37 27.38 -24.67
C ARG A 173 9.05 28.16 -24.67
N ALA A 174 8.61 28.66 -25.82
CA ALA A 174 7.36 29.42 -25.95
C ALA A 174 6.09 28.61 -25.62
N ASN A 175 6.18 27.28 -25.55
CA ASN A 175 5.08 26.38 -25.19
C ASN A 175 5.41 25.51 -23.98
N LEU A 176 6.43 25.89 -23.19
CA LEU A 176 6.97 25.07 -22.12
C LEU A 176 5.90 24.62 -21.12
N VAL A 177 5.01 25.50 -20.67
CA VAL A 177 3.93 25.18 -19.72
C VAL A 177 2.97 24.14 -20.30
N ARG A 178 2.60 24.31 -21.58
CA ARG A 178 1.68 23.39 -22.27
C ARG A 178 2.30 22.00 -22.45
N ASP A 179 3.57 21.95 -22.85
CA ASP A 179 4.23 20.72 -23.29
C ASP A 179 5.11 20.09 -22.20
N PHE A 180 5.16 20.67 -21.00
CA PHE A 180 6.06 20.21 -19.92
C PHE A 180 5.83 18.76 -19.51
N ASP A 181 4.58 18.30 -19.51
CA ASP A 181 4.27 16.92 -19.16
C ASP A 181 4.90 15.91 -20.14
N GLN A 182 5.20 16.31 -21.38
CA GLN A 182 5.94 15.47 -22.33
C GLN A 182 7.40 15.30 -21.86
N LEU A 183 8.03 16.36 -21.35
CA LEU A 183 9.37 16.26 -20.74
C LEU A 183 9.32 15.40 -19.47
N ARG A 184 8.32 15.59 -18.61
CA ARG A 184 8.15 14.78 -17.39
C ARG A 184 8.00 13.30 -17.70
N ALA A 185 7.22 12.95 -18.72
CA ALA A 185 7.00 11.56 -19.15
C ALA A 185 8.30 10.83 -19.56
N LEU A 186 9.35 11.57 -19.95
CA LEU A 186 10.65 11.00 -20.33
C LEU A 186 11.71 11.17 -19.23
N LEU A 187 11.75 12.35 -18.61
CA LEU A 187 12.89 12.82 -17.83
C LEU A 187 12.63 12.90 -16.33
N SER A 188 11.40 12.75 -15.84
CA SER A 188 11.17 12.70 -14.39
C SER A 188 11.84 11.46 -13.78
N PRO A 189 12.30 11.51 -12.51
CA PRO A 189 13.12 10.47 -11.90
C PRO A 189 12.63 9.03 -12.11
N PHE A 190 11.38 8.73 -11.76
CA PHE A 190 10.84 7.39 -11.92
C PHE A 190 10.63 7.01 -13.40
N GLN A 191 10.34 7.96 -14.27
CA GLN A 191 10.20 7.67 -15.70
C GLN A 191 11.50 7.22 -16.33
N VAL A 192 12.61 7.89 -15.99
CA VAL A 192 13.95 7.51 -16.40
C VAL A 192 14.32 6.15 -15.82
N TRP A 193 13.97 5.86 -14.56
CA TRP A 193 14.21 4.53 -13.99
C TRP A 193 13.48 3.42 -14.75
N PHE A 194 12.20 3.62 -15.08
CA PHE A 194 11.44 2.66 -15.88
C PHE A 194 11.96 2.57 -17.32
N PHE A 195 12.46 3.67 -17.89
CA PHE A 195 13.14 3.67 -19.18
C PHE A 195 14.35 2.73 -19.19
N GLN A 196 15.16 2.71 -18.14
CA GLN A 196 16.32 1.82 -18.06
C GLN A 196 15.91 0.34 -17.95
N LYS A 197 14.81 0.04 -17.27
CA LYS A 197 14.24 -1.32 -17.27
C LYS A 197 13.80 -1.75 -18.68
N ARG A 198 13.15 -0.86 -19.43
CA ARG A 198 12.78 -1.10 -20.83
C ARG A 198 14.00 -1.35 -21.71
N ARG A 199 15.11 -0.63 -21.47
CA ARG A 199 16.37 -0.81 -22.20
C ARG A 199 16.91 -2.24 -22.08
N ILE A 200 16.84 -2.84 -20.89
CA ILE A 200 17.25 -4.24 -20.67
C ILE A 200 16.39 -5.21 -21.48
N LEU A 201 15.08 -4.96 -21.56
CA LEU A 201 14.17 -5.78 -22.38
C LEU A 201 14.49 -5.66 -23.87
N ARG A 202 14.62 -4.42 -24.39
CA ARG A 202 15.02 -4.18 -25.79
C ARG A 202 16.33 -4.87 -26.15
N LEU A 203 17.31 -4.86 -25.25
CA LEU A 203 18.59 -5.55 -25.47
C LEU A 203 18.42 -7.07 -25.49
N THR A 204 17.55 -7.60 -24.61
CA THR A 204 17.20 -9.02 -24.60
C THR A 204 16.62 -9.42 -25.95
N ASP A 205 15.60 -8.70 -26.43
CA ASP A 205 14.97 -8.95 -27.74
C ASP A 205 16.01 -8.87 -28.87
N LYS A 206 16.82 -7.81 -28.89
CA LYS A 206 17.87 -7.61 -29.90
C LYS A 206 18.87 -8.78 -29.98
N VAL A 207 19.22 -9.38 -28.85
CA VAL A 207 20.17 -10.50 -28.78
C VAL A 207 19.49 -11.82 -29.14
N PHE A 208 18.30 -12.09 -28.59
CA PHE A 208 17.67 -13.40 -28.67
C PHE A 208 16.75 -13.60 -29.88
N ASP A 209 16.25 -12.53 -30.52
CA ASP A 209 15.47 -12.63 -31.77
C ASP A 209 16.23 -13.31 -32.91
N ARG A 210 17.56 -13.37 -32.81
CA ARG A 210 18.46 -14.01 -33.78
C ARG A 210 19.14 -15.28 -33.24
N GLU A 211 18.82 -15.69 -32.01
CA GLU A 211 19.34 -16.92 -31.42
C GLU A 211 18.63 -18.12 -32.07
N PHE A 212 19.40 -19.15 -32.42
CA PHE A 212 18.90 -20.36 -33.06
C PHE A 212 19.10 -21.62 -32.18
N ASN A 213 19.73 -21.46 -31.00
CA ASN A 213 19.92 -22.52 -30.03
C ASN A 213 19.07 -22.32 -28.77
N ILE A 214 18.02 -23.12 -28.65
CA ILE A 214 17.10 -23.10 -27.51
C ILE A 214 17.77 -23.42 -26.16
N ALA A 215 18.83 -24.24 -26.15
CA ALA A 215 19.53 -24.57 -24.90
C ALA A 215 20.18 -23.34 -24.28
N ARG A 216 20.72 -22.42 -25.10
CA ARG A 216 21.32 -21.17 -24.63
C ARG A 216 20.31 -20.21 -23.99
N ILE A 217 19.08 -20.21 -24.49
CA ILE A 217 17.99 -19.42 -23.89
C ILE A 217 17.71 -19.92 -22.47
N ASN A 218 17.59 -21.23 -22.29
CA ASN A 218 17.35 -21.83 -20.97
C ASN A 218 18.53 -21.60 -20.01
N GLU A 219 19.78 -21.71 -20.49
CA GLU A 219 20.99 -21.39 -19.72
C GLU A 219 21.00 -19.92 -19.28
N PHE A 220 20.66 -19.00 -20.19
CA PHE A 220 20.58 -17.57 -19.89
C PHE A 220 19.46 -17.27 -18.89
N GLU A 221 18.28 -17.87 -19.04
CA GLU A 221 17.18 -17.73 -18.09
C GLU A 221 17.61 -18.16 -16.68
N GLY A 222 18.27 -19.33 -16.57
CA GLY A 222 18.81 -19.82 -15.29
C GLY A 222 19.87 -18.91 -14.68
N LEU A 223 20.73 -18.29 -15.51
CA LEU A 223 21.69 -17.28 -15.05
C LEU A 223 21.00 -16.00 -14.58
N LEU A 224 20.01 -15.51 -15.33
CA LEU A 224 19.26 -14.30 -15.02
C LEU A 224 18.47 -14.47 -13.72
N ARG A 225 17.75 -15.58 -13.56
CA ARG A 225 17.02 -15.91 -12.31
C ARG A 225 17.95 -15.91 -11.09
N ARG A 226 19.12 -16.54 -11.20
CA ARG A 226 20.12 -16.54 -10.11
C ARG A 226 20.65 -15.14 -9.80
N ARG A 227 20.95 -14.34 -10.81
CA ARG A 227 21.41 -12.96 -10.62
C ARG A 227 20.33 -12.07 -10.00
N LEU A 228 19.08 -12.17 -10.46
CA LEU A 228 17.97 -11.41 -9.86
C LEU A 228 17.71 -11.87 -8.42
N GLY A 229 17.70 -13.19 -8.18
CA GLY A 229 17.55 -13.75 -6.84
C GLY A 229 18.61 -13.27 -5.84
N SER A 230 19.87 -13.14 -6.27
CA SER A 230 20.93 -12.62 -5.40
C SER A 230 20.82 -11.11 -5.13
N LYS A 231 20.08 -10.36 -5.95
CA LYS A 231 19.79 -8.94 -5.71
C LYS A 231 18.61 -8.71 -4.78
N THR A 232 17.72 -9.69 -4.59
CA THR A 232 16.54 -9.56 -3.72
C THR A 232 16.88 -9.05 -2.32
N GLN A 233 17.93 -9.59 -1.68
CA GLN A 233 18.34 -9.14 -0.35
C GLN A 233 18.76 -7.66 -0.36
N ARG A 234 19.54 -7.24 -1.36
CA ARG A 234 19.94 -5.83 -1.51
C ARG A 234 18.73 -4.92 -1.71
N VAL A 235 17.73 -5.36 -2.49
CA VAL A 235 16.47 -4.62 -2.67
C VAL A 235 15.72 -4.47 -1.34
N VAL A 236 15.65 -5.53 -0.53
CA VAL A 236 15.03 -5.48 0.81
C VAL A 236 15.79 -4.54 1.75
N GLU A 237 17.13 -4.55 1.70
CA GLU A 237 17.97 -3.61 2.46
C GLU A 237 17.72 -2.16 2.04
N ASN A 238 17.65 -1.88 0.73
CA ASN A 238 17.32 -0.56 0.21
C ASN A 238 15.91 -0.13 0.63
N MET A 239 14.92 -1.02 0.56
CA MET A 239 13.56 -0.77 1.05
C MET A 239 13.55 -0.38 2.53
N ARG A 240 14.30 -1.11 3.37
CA ARG A 240 14.43 -0.79 4.80
C ARG A 240 15.13 0.53 5.05
N ALA A 241 16.13 0.89 4.24
CA ALA A 241 16.81 2.18 4.34
C ALA A 241 15.86 3.33 3.99
N VAL A 242 15.10 3.19 2.88
CA VAL A 242 14.06 4.15 2.47
C VAL A 242 12.97 4.24 3.54
N ALA A 243 12.48 3.13 4.09
CA ALA A 243 11.47 3.15 5.15
C ALA A 243 11.94 3.82 6.45
N LYS A 244 13.26 3.96 6.67
CA LYS A 244 13.81 4.74 7.79
C LYS A 244 13.91 6.23 7.49
N SER A 245 14.12 6.62 6.23
CA SER A 245 14.30 8.01 5.79
C SER A 245 13.02 8.68 5.30
N HIS A 246 12.14 7.91 4.69
CA HIS A 246 10.76 8.26 4.37
C HIS A 246 9.88 7.63 5.41
N ALA A 247 9.56 8.48 6.37
CA ALA A 247 9.02 8.08 7.63
C ALA A 247 7.75 7.23 7.45
N PRO A 248 7.59 6.17 8.26
CA PRO A 248 6.29 5.59 8.60
C PRO A 248 5.26 6.66 9.07
N ASP A 249 5.72 7.90 9.30
CA ASP A 249 4.96 9.09 9.65
C ASP A 249 4.04 9.62 8.55
N ALA A 250 4.21 9.34 7.25
CA ALA A 250 3.31 9.95 6.24
C ALA A 250 1.85 9.50 6.41
N MET A 251 1.61 8.19 6.45
CA MET A 251 0.27 7.62 6.71
C MET A 251 -0.22 7.95 8.12
N ALA A 252 0.66 7.89 9.12
CA ALA A 252 0.29 8.28 10.49
C ALA A 252 -0.06 9.76 10.60
N ALA A 253 0.63 10.65 9.87
CA ALA A 253 0.35 12.08 9.80
C ALA A 253 -0.95 12.37 9.06
N GLU A 254 -1.21 11.68 7.95
CA GLU A 254 -2.49 11.73 7.24
C GLU A 254 -3.63 11.33 8.19
N ILE A 255 -3.53 10.18 8.86
CA ILE A 255 -4.54 9.73 9.84
C ILE A 255 -4.73 10.74 10.97
N ARG A 256 -3.64 11.35 11.46
CA ARG A 256 -3.73 12.41 12.47
C ARG A 256 -4.46 13.66 11.97
N ALA A 257 -4.43 13.95 10.67
CA ALA A 257 -5.10 15.07 10.04
C ALA A 257 -6.55 14.78 9.59
N LEU A 258 -6.98 13.52 9.58
CA LEU A 258 -8.34 13.14 9.23
C LEU A 258 -9.36 13.64 10.26
N ASP A 259 -10.61 13.79 9.81
CA ASP A 259 -11.71 13.99 10.74
C ASP A 259 -11.95 12.71 11.57
N PRO A 260 -12.39 12.83 12.84
CA PRO A 260 -12.58 11.68 13.72
C PRO A 260 -13.57 10.63 13.18
N ALA A 261 -14.58 11.05 12.43
CA ALA A 261 -15.57 10.10 11.90
C ALA A 261 -14.92 9.21 10.83
N SER A 262 -14.07 9.77 9.96
CA SER A 262 -13.29 8.96 9.01
C SER A 262 -12.37 7.96 9.73
N VAL A 263 -11.73 8.35 10.84
CA VAL A 263 -10.91 7.43 11.63
C VAL A 263 -11.75 6.28 12.20
N ILE A 264 -12.92 6.58 12.78
CA ILE A 264 -13.82 5.59 13.39
C ILE A 264 -14.45 4.66 12.35
N GLU A 265 -14.95 5.20 11.24
CA GLU A 265 -15.72 4.44 10.25
C GLU A 265 -14.83 3.64 9.29
N VAL A 266 -13.63 4.15 8.97
CA VAL A 266 -12.75 3.55 7.95
C VAL A 266 -11.62 2.75 8.57
N TYR A 267 -10.93 3.28 9.58
CA TYR A 267 -9.68 2.69 10.06
C TYR A 267 -9.84 1.84 11.31
N LEU A 268 -10.75 2.21 12.22
CA LEU A 268 -11.00 1.46 13.44
C LEU A 268 -11.39 -0.01 13.18
N PRO A 269 -12.17 -0.37 12.15
CA PRO A 269 -12.49 -1.76 11.84
C PRO A 269 -11.34 -2.59 11.23
N LEU A 270 -10.21 -1.97 10.88
CA LEU A 270 -9.11 -2.62 10.16
C LEU A 270 -8.02 -3.13 11.12
N GLU A 271 -7.43 -4.27 10.77
CA GLU A 271 -6.18 -4.72 11.37
C GLU A 271 -5.06 -3.79 10.91
N THR A 272 -4.39 -3.15 11.85
CA THR A 272 -3.36 -2.15 11.54
C THR A 272 -2.11 -2.37 12.38
N SER A 273 -1.00 -1.77 11.94
CA SER A 273 0.23 -1.78 12.73
C SER A 273 0.07 -0.94 13.99
N TRP A 274 0.89 -1.22 15.00
CA TRP A 274 0.92 -0.44 16.24
C TRP A 274 1.05 1.07 16.00
N LEU A 275 1.89 1.48 15.03
CA LEU A 275 2.10 2.90 14.70
C LEU A 275 0.80 3.56 14.20
N VAL A 276 0.06 2.86 13.35
CA VAL A 276 -1.22 3.36 12.82
C VAL A 276 -2.26 3.42 13.95
N MET A 277 -2.31 2.40 14.81
CA MET A 277 -3.17 2.37 16.00
C MET A 277 -2.91 3.56 16.95
N GLU A 278 -1.63 3.90 17.17
CA GLU A 278 -1.23 5.11 17.92
C GLU A 278 -1.68 6.39 17.23
N ALA A 279 -1.52 6.49 15.91
CA ALA A 279 -1.94 7.67 15.14
C ALA A 279 -3.45 7.89 15.18
N MET A 280 -4.23 6.82 14.99
CA MET A 280 -5.69 6.84 15.15
C MET A 280 -6.09 7.30 16.55
N THR A 281 -5.49 6.69 17.58
CA THR A 281 -5.83 7.00 18.97
C THR A 281 -5.47 8.42 19.35
N ALA A 282 -4.30 8.91 18.92
CA ALA A 282 -3.88 10.29 19.13
C ALA A 282 -4.86 11.28 18.47
N ASN A 283 -5.32 10.99 17.24
CA ASN A 283 -6.36 11.79 16.58
C ASN A 283 -7.66 11.84 17.41
N LEU A 284 -8.18 10.68 17.82
CA LEU A 284 -9.44 10.58 18.56
C LEU A 284 -9.38 11.28 19.91
N ILE A 285 -8.26 11.11 20.63
CA ILE A 285 -8.03 11.76 21.93
C ILE A 285 -7.92 13.28 21.79
N ALA A 286 -7.26 13.79 20.74
CA ALA A 286 -7.19 15.24 20.50
C ALA A 286 -8.58 15.88 20.35
N HIS A 287 -9.57 15.11 19.90
CA HIS A 287 -10.96 15.54 19.75
C HIS A 287 -11.86 15.22 20.96
N CYS A 288 -11.30 14.71 22.06
CA CYS A 288 -12.04 14.47 23.31
C CYS A 288 -12.11 15.69 24.24
N THR A 289 -11.53 16.84 23.84
CA THR A 289 -11.52 18.07 24.65
C THR A 289 -12.45 19.11 24.02
N PRO A 290 -13.36 19.77 24.76
CA PRO A 290 -13.54 19.71 26.22
C PRO A 290 -14.38 18.54 26.74
N ASP A 291 -15.07 17.79 25.87
CA ASP A 291 -15.97 16.71 26.27
C ASP A 291 -15.73 15.43 25.43
N PRO A 292 -15.37 14.28 26.05
CA PRO A 292 -15.13 13.04 25.35
C PRO A 292 -16.41 12.36 24.83
N PHE A 293 -17.61 12.81 25.25
CA PHE A 293 -18.88 12.15 24.94
C PHE A 293 -19.08 11.85 23.46
N ARG A 294 -18.83 12.82 22.57
CA ARG A 294 -19.08 12.65 21.12
C ARG A 294 -18.24 11.52 20.53
N ILE A 295 -16.95 11.48 20.86
CA ILE A 295 -16.04 10.45 20.36
C ILE A 295 -16.40 9.10 20.99
N LEU A 296 -16.65 9.07 22.30
CA LEU A 296 -17.05 7.85 22.98
C LEU A 296 -18.35 7.27 22.46
N TYR A 297 -19.37 8.08 22.22
CA TYR A 297 -20.67 7.63 21.71
C TYR A 297 -20.56 7.07 20.29
N GLN A 298 -19.68 7.66 19.47
CA GLN A 298 -19.42 7.13 18.13
C GLN A 298 -18.71 5.77 18.18
N ILE A 299 -17.71 5.61 19.06
CA ILE A 299 -16.98 4.34 19.19
C ILE A 299 -17.81 3.28 19.91
N PHE A 300 -18.53 3.67 20.96
CA PHE A 300 -19.27 2.81 21.88
C PHE A 300 -20.72 3.27 22.03
N PRO A 301 -21.56 3.13 20.99
CA PRO A 301 -22.98 3.44 21.10
C PRO A 301 -23.68 2.48 22.08
N ASP A 302 -24.87 2.84 22.54
CA ASP A 302 -25.68 1.96 23.42
C ASP A 302 -26.20 0.71 22.70
N HIS A 303 -26.41 0.80 21.38
CA HIS A 303 -26.88 -0.31 20.54
C HIS A 303 -25.78 -0.80 19.60
N PRO A 304 -25.75 -2.10 19.24
CA PRO A 304 -24.73 -2.66 18.36
C PRO A 304 -24.62 -1.93 17.03
N ARG A 305 -23.39 -1.60 16.64
CA ARG A 305 -23.02 -1.08 15.32
C ARG A 305 -22.15 -2.10 14.59
N VAL A 306 -21.78 -1.80 13.34
CA VAL A 306 -20.82 -2.64 12.61
C VAL A 306 -19.49 -2.65 13.36
N VAL A 307 -19.08 -3.84 13.78
CA VAL A 307 -17.84 -4.08 14.53
C VAL A 307 -17.16 -5.36 14.06
N THR A 308 -15.84 -5.41 14.25
CA THR A 308 -14.96 -6.54 13.95
C THR A 308 -14.05 -6.80 15.16
N ASP A 309 -13.29 -7.89 15.13
CA ASP A 309 -12.29 -8.19 16.16
C ASP A 309 -11.24 -7.06 16.27
N ALA A 310 -10.84 -6.51 15.12
CA ALA A 310 -9.92 -5.38 15.04
C ALA A 310 -10.55 -4.10 15.60
N TYR A 311 -11.84 -3.84 15.32
CA TYR A 311 -12.58 -2.72 15.91
C TYR A 311 -12.50 -2.73 17.43
N MET A 312 -12.79 -3.88 18.06
CA MET A 312 -12.77 -4.00 19.51
C MET A 312 -11.35 -3.89 20.08
N SER A 313 -10.36 -4.46 19.40
CA SER A 313 -8.94 -4.33 19.79
C SER A 313 -8.46 -2.87 19.74
N ASN A 314 -8.74 -2.17 18.63
CA ASN A 314 -8.40 -0.76 18.47
C ASN A 314 -9.16 0.13 19.47
N SER A 315 -10.42 -0.19 19.75
CA SER A 315 -11.24 0.52 20.74
C SER A 315 -10.73 0.33 22.18
N LEU A 316 -10.24 -0.87 22.51
CA LEU A 316 -9.59 -1.14 23.79
C LEU A 316 -8.30 -0.32 23.94
N HIS A 317 -7.48 -0.26 22.89
CA HIS A 317 -6.29 0.59 22.86
C HIS A 317 -6.66 2.07 23.13
N PHE A 318 -7.70 2.57 22.47
CA PHE A 318 -8.19 3.93 22.68
C PHE A 318 -8.57 4.20 24.15
N LEU A 319 -9.36 3.34 24.78
CA LEU A 319 -9.74 3.52 26.19
C LEU A 319 -8.52 3.50 27.14
N MET A 320 -7.57 2.60 26.91
CA MET A 320 -6.35 2.51 27.73
C MET A 320 -5.47 3.76 27.60
N ARG A 321 -5.34 4.31 26.38
CA ARG A 321 -4.62 5.57 26.16
C ARG A 321 -5.35 6.77 26.74
N LEU A 322 -6.67 6.80 26.65
CA LEU A 322 -7.50 7.84 27.26
C LEU A 322 -7.33 7.84 28.78
N GLU A 323 -7.37 6.67 29.43
CA GLU A 323 -7.10 6.54 30.87
C GLU A 323 -5.68 7.00 31.22
N ALA A 324 -4.68 6.63 30.43
CA ALA A 324 -3.28 7.02 30.66
C ALA A 324 -3.07 8.55 30.59
N GLN A 325 -3.90 9.27 29.82
CA GLN A 325 -3.90 10.74 29.78
C GLN A 325 -4.76 11.39 30.88
N SER A 326 -5.32 10.61 31.80
CA SER A 326 -6.16 11.09 32.91
C SER A 326 -7.39 11.90 32.45
N ILE A 327 -7.90 11.61 31.25
CA ILE A 327 -9.13 12.23 30.74
C ILE A 327 -10.33 11.62 31.49
N THR A 328 -11.15 12.48 32.10
CA THR A 328 -12.31 12.04 32.89
C THR A 328 -13.49 11.75 31.99
N LEU A 329 -14.12 10.58 32.16
CA LEU A 329 -15.31 10.19 31.41
C LEU A 329 -16.59 10.54 32.18
N ASN A 330 -17.46 11.32 31.53
CA ASN A 330 -18.76 11.71 32.09
C ASN A 330 -19.91 10.78 31.67
N TRP A 331 -19.64 9.83 30.77
CA TRP A 331 -20.61 8.89 30.22
C TRP A 331 -19.90 7.63 29.70
N THR A 332 -20.54 6.48 29.85
CA THR A 332 -20.19 5.19 29.25
C THR A 332 -21.50 4.45 28.94
N PRO A 333 -21.58 3.68 27.84
CA PRO A 333 -22.79 2.91 27.55
C PRO A 333 -22.97 1.79 28.59
N ALA A 334 -24.21 1.35 28.77
CA ALA A 334 -24.54 0.39 29.84
C ALA A 334 -23.76 -0.94 29.73
N TRP A 335 -23.47 -1.39 28.52
CA TRP A 335 -22.74 -2.64 28.25
C TRP A 335 -21.24 -2.56 28.58
N LEU A 336 -20.68 -1.35 28.72
CA LEU A 336 -19.32 -1.11 29.25
C LEU A 336 -19.30 -0.85 30.76
N GLY A 337 -20.40 -1.15 31.45
CA GLY A 337 -20.53 -0.97 32.87
C GLY A 337 -20.91 0.46 33.26
N GLN A 338 -21.63 0.57 34.37
CA GLN A 338 -21.99 1.84 35.00
C GLN A 338 -21.21 1.99 36.30
N SER A 339 -20.44 3.07 36.44
CA SER A 339 -19.86 3.43 37.74
C SER A 339 -20.56 4.64 38.35
N LYS A 340 -21.09 4.46 39.57
CA LYS A 340 -21.60 5.53 40.44
C LYS A 340 -20.50 6.12 41.34
N ALA A 341 -19.40 5.40 41.57
CA ALA A 341 -18.25 5.82 42.36
C ALA A 341 -16.98 5.09 41.85
N GLY A 342 -16.08 5.82 41.17
CA GLY A 342 -14.83 5.28 40.61
C GLY A 342 -14.46 5.93 39.27
N ASN A 343 -13.23 5.69 38.80
CA ASN A 343 -12.80 6.13 37.47
C ASN A 343 -13.57 5.33 36.41
N ARG A 344 -14.51 5.98 35.72
CA ARG A 344 -15.35 5.35 34.68
C ARG A 344 -14.53 4.74 33.55
N ALA A 345 -13.35 5.30 33.22
CA ALA A 345 -12.47 4.73 32.21
C ALA A 345 -11.93 3.36 32.65
N THR A 346 -11.48 3.23 33.89
CA THR A 346 -10.99 1.95 34.45
C THR A 346 -12.07 0.88 34.38
N VAL A 347 -13.31 1.20 34.80
CA VAL A 347 -14.44 0.26 34.74
C VAL A 347 -14.76 -0.14 33.31
N ALA A 348 -14.80 0.82 32.38
CA ALA A 348 -15.03 0.54 30.96
C ALA A 348 -13.96 -0.38 30.35
N ILE A 349 -12.69 -0.16 30.71
CA ILE A 349 -11.59 -1.02 30.26
C ILE A 349 -11.73 -2.43 30.84
N GLU A 350 -11.99 -2.59 32.13
CA GLU A 350 -12.21 -3.90 32.76
C GLU A 350 -13.36 -4.67 32.11
N CYS A 351 -14.49 -3.98 31.86
CA CYS A 351 -15.63 -4.56 31.16
C CYS A 351 -15.29 -4.97 29.74
N LEU A 352 -14.62 -4.11 28.96
CA LEU A 352 -14.25 -4.42 27.58
C LEU A 352 -13.23 -5.57 27.49
N ILE A 353 -12.25 -5.63 28.40
CA ILE A 353 -11.32 -6.76 28.50
C ILE A 353 -12.10 -8.06 28.71
N ARG A 354 -13.03 -8.08 29.67
CA ARG A 354 -13.86 -9.25 29.94
C ARG A 354 -14.66 -9.66 28.71
N HIS A 355 -15.29 -8.71 28.03
CA HIS A 355 -16.04 -8.97 26.80
C HIS A 355 -15.16 -9.55 25.71
N CYS A 356 -13.99 -8.98 25.43
CA CYS A 356 -13.06 -9.52 24.44
C CYS A 356 -12.58 -10.93 24.80
N LEU A 357 -12.18 -11.17 26.05
CA LEU A 357 -11.71 -12.48 26.54
C LEU A 357 -12.83 -13.52 26.70
N THR A 358 -14.09 -13.14 26.49
CA THR A 358 -15.24 -14.04 26.53
C THR A 358 -16.03 -14.10 25.22
N SER A 359 -15.51 -13.48 24.15
CA SER A 359 -16.24 -13.27 22.89
C SER A 359 -17.65 -12.70 23.10
N PHE A 360 -17.74 -11.69 23.98
CA PHE A 360 -18.96 -10.95 24.34
C PHE A 360 -20.08 -11.83 24.91
N ALA A 361 -19.77 -12.95 25.58
CA ALA A 361 -20.78 -13.87 26.11
C ALA A 361 -21.83 -13.22 27.04
N SER A 362 -21.49 -12.11 27.72
CA SER A 362 -22.42 -11.35 28.58
C SER A 362 -23.15 -10.20 27.88
N ALA A 363 -22.88 -9.96 26.59
CA ALA A 363 -23.50 -8.93 25.75
C ALA A 363 -23.96 -9.57 24.42
N PRO A 364 -25.09 -10.30 24.44
CA PRO A 364 -25.48 -11.20 23.34
C PRO A 364 -25.81 -10.49 22.03
N ASP A 365 -26.23 -9.23 22.11
CA ASP A 365 -26.50 -8.36 20.97
C ASP A 365 -25.19 -8.02 20.20
N TRP A 366 -24.13 -7.64 20.91
CA TRP A 366 -22.79 -7.43 20.33
C TRP A 366 -22.13 -8.73 19.88
N GLN A 367 -22.29 -9.81 20.66
CA GLN A 367 -21.75 -11.13 20.32
C GLN A 367 -22.25 -11.61 18.95
N VAL A 368 -23.56 -11.51 18.70
CA VAL A 368 -24.14 -11.97 17.43
C VAL A 368 -23.60 -11.18 16.24
N VAL A 369 -23.40 -9.87 16.39
CA VAL A 369 -22.83 -9.02 15.32
C VAL A 369 -21.38 -9.39 15.02
N LEU A 370 -20.55 -9.60 16.05
CA LEU A 370 -19.14 -10.00 15.88
C LEU A 370 -19.02 -11.37 15.21
N LEU A 371 -19.79 -12.36 15.66
CA LEU A 371 -19.80 -13.69 15.06
C LEU A 371 -20.32 -13.67 13.61
N HIS A 372 -21.31 -12.83 13.32
CA HIS A 372 -21.77 -12.61 11.95
C HIS A 372 -20.67 -11.99 11.07
N ALA A 373 -19.99 -10.94 11.54
CA ALA A 373 -18.89 -10.32 10.80
C ALA A 373 -17.78 -11.33 10.45
N ALA A 374 -17.42 -12.21 11.40
CA ALA A 374 -16.44 -13.27 11.17
C ALA A 374 -16.94 -14.32 10.16
N ALA A 375 -18.19 -14.78 10.28
CA ALA A 375 -18.78 -15.75 9.34
C ALA A 375 -18.86 -15.19 7.91
N VAL A 376 -19.30 -13.94 7.76
CA VAL A 376 -19.31 -13.26 6.46
C VAL A 376 -17.90 -13.10 5.91
N ARG A 377 -16.91 -12.78 6.73
CA ARG A 377 -15.51 -12.68 6.26
C ARG A 377 -15.03 -13.99 5.65
N ARG A 378 -15.32 -15.12 6.30
CA ARG A 378 -15.00 -16.46 5.79
C ARG A 378 -15.73 -16.76 4.48
N LEU A 379 -17.03 -16.50 4.42
CA LEU A 379 -17.82 -16.63 3.19
C LEU A 379 -17.30 -15.75 2.04
N ALA A 380 -16.98 -14.49 2.31
CA ALA A 380 -16.43 -13.57 1.32
C ALA A 380 -15.06 -14.04 0.81
N LYS A 381 -14.24 -14.62 1.70
CA LYS A 381 -12.97 -15.25 1.31
C LYS A 381 -13.22 -16.47 0.44
N ILE A 382 -14.17 -17.35 0.79
CA ILE A 382 -14.54 -18.50 -0.05
C ILE A 382 -14.90 -18.02 -1.47
N VAL A 383 -15.79 -17.03 -1.58
CA VAL A 383 -16.19 -16.46 -2.88
C VAL A 383 -15.00 -15.87 -3.62
N THR A 384 -14.10 -15.18 -2.93
CA THR A 384 -12.88 -14.60 -3.52
C THR A 384 -11.94 -15.66 -4.08
N ILE A 385 -11.77 -16.78 -3.38
CA ILE A 385 -10.95 -17.92 -3.83
C ILE A 385 -11.58 -18.63 -5.03
N LEU A 386 -12.91 -18.74 -5.05
CA LEU A 386 -13.66 -19.44 -6.09
C LEU A 386 -13.91 -18.59 -7.34
N SER A 387 -13.94 -17.26 -7.22
CA SER A 387 -14.30 -16.35 -8.31
C SER A 387 -13.09 -15.83 -9.08
N PRO A 388 -12.96 -16.13 -10.38
CA PRO A 388 -11.94 -15.53 -11.23
C PRO A 388 -12.04 -14.00 -11.31
N ASP A 389 -13.26 -13.46 -11.25
CA ASP A 389 -13.51 -12.02 -11.34
C ASP A 389 -12.97 -11.28 -10.11
N ALA A 390 -13.04 -11.91 -8.94
CA ALA A 390 -12.47 -11.35 -7.71
C ALA A 390 -10.93 -11.28 -7.79
N ASP A 391 -10.28 -12.34 -8.29
CA ASP A 391 -8.83 -12.36 -8.55
C ASP A 391 -8.44 -11.28 -9.57
N GLN A 392 -9.23 -11.12 -10.65
CA GLN A 392 -8.99 -10.08 -11.65
C GLN A 392 -9.13 -8.68 -11.06
N ALA A 393 -10.17 -8.41 -10.28
CA ALA A 393 -10.38 -7.12 -9.62
C ALA A 393 -9.23 -6.76 -8.65
N ALA A 394 -8.74 -7.76 -7.91
CA ALA A 394 -7.60 -7.59 -7.01
C ALA A 394 -6.29 -7.30 -7.79
N ARG A 395 -6.05 -7.98 -8.91
CA ARG A 395 -4.93 -7.69 -9.82
C ARG A 395 -5.01 -6.28 -10.42
N LEU A 396 -6.20 -5.85 -10.85
CA LEU A 396 -6.41 -4.50 -11.36
C LEU A 396 -6.15 -3.43 -10.29
N SER A 397 -6.59 -3.67 -9.05
CA SER A 397 -6.31 -2.77 -7.92
C SER A 397 -4.81 -2.69 -7.61
N HIS A 398 -4.11 -3.83 -7.66
CA HIS A 398 -2.65 -3.88 -7.56
C HIS A 398 -1.97 -3.07 -8.67
N LEU A 399 -2.37 -3.28 -9.91
CA LEU A 399 -1.84 -2.55 -11.06
C LEU A 399 -2.12 -1.04 -10.98
N ARG A 400 -3.31 -0.65 -10.51
CA ARG A 400 -3.67 0.74 -10.24
C ARG A 400 -2.73 1.35 -9.20
N GLN A 401 -2.51 0.66 -8.08
CA GLN A 401 -1.54 1.11 -7.06
C GLN A 401 -0.15 1.26 -7.69
N ARG A 402 0.29 0.26 -8.47
CA ARG A 402 1.58 0.29 -9.16
C ARG A 402 1.75 1.48 -10.10
N TYR A 403 0.68 1.92 -10.74
CA TYR A 403 0.73 3.03 -11.69
C TYR A 403 0.64 4.41 -11.02
N PHE A 404 -0.25 4.57 -10.04
CA PHE A 404 -0.57 5.86 -9.42
C PHE A 404 0.13 6.14 -8.09
N GLY A 405 0.44 5.12 -7.28
CA GLY A 405 0.99 5.31 -5.94
C GLY A 405 2.46 5.75 -5.95
N ASP A 406 2.89 6.54 -4.97
CA ASP A 406 4.32 6.92 -4.84
C ASP A 406 5.21 5.67 -4.67
N GLU A 407 6.26 5.53 -5.50
CA GLU A 407 7.23 4.41 -5.45
C GLU A 407 7.94 4.28 -4.10
N LEU A 408 7.97 5.35 -3.32
CA LEU A 408 8.66 5.39 -2.04
C LEU A 408 7.73 5.10 -0.85
N CYS A 409 6.41 5.08 -1.05
CA CYS A 409 5.48 4.81 0.02
C CYS A 409 5.37 3.31 0.35
N PHE A 410 5.05 3.02 1.61
CA PHE A 410 4.95 1.64 2.09
C PHE A 410 3.88 0.82 1.36
N SER A 411 2.72 1.42 1.07
CA SER A 411 1.61 0.74 0.39
C SER A 411 1.98 0.31 -1.03
N GLN A 412 2.82 1.07 -1.73
CA GLN A 412 3.35 0.72 -3.04
C GLN A 412 4.40 -0.40 -2.95
N GLN A 413 5.27 -0.36 -1.95
CA GLN A 413 6.31 -1.37 -1.74
C GLN A 413 5.72 -2.74 -1.37
N THR A 414 4.66 -2.76 -0.55
CA THR A 414 4.00 -4.00 -0.10
C THR A 414 2.78 -4.39 -0.94
N SER A 415 2.45 -3.63 -1.98
CA SER A 415 1.28 -3.91 -2.81
C SER A 415 1.37 -5.30 -3.45
N SER A 416 0.30 -6.08 -3.29
CA SER A 416 0.12 -7.38 -3.95
C SER A 416 -1.36 -7.60 -4.30
N PRO A 417 -1.68 -8.45 -5.30
CA PRO A 417 -3.06 -8.84 -5.56
C PRO A 417 -3.73 -9.45 -4.32
N GLY A 418 -3.03 -10.32 -3.58
CA GLY A 418 -3.54 -10.91 -2.34
C GLY A 418 -3.94 -9.87 -1.30
N GLY A 419 -3.09 -8.87 -1.06
CA GLY A 419 -3.39 -7.77 -0.12
C GLY A 419 -4.62 -6.96 -0.53
N HIS A 420 -4.78 -6.66 -1.83
CA HIS A 420 -5.98 -5.98 -2.34
C HIS A 420 -7.24 -6.84 -2.22
N ALA A 421 -7.13 -8.16 -2.40
CA ALA A 421 -8.23 -9.09 -2.18
C ALA A 421 -8.67 -9.09 -0.71
N LEU A 422 -7.73 -9.11 0.25
CA LEU A 422 -8.01 -9.03 1.67
C LEU A 422 -8.70 -7.71 2.07
N HIS A 423 -8.23 -6.58 1.53
CA HIS A 423 -8.89 -5.29 1.74
C HIS A 423 -10.32 -5.24 1.17
N ALA A 424 -10.60 -5.98 0.08
CA ALA A 424 -11.96 -6.09 -0.44
C ALA A 424 -12.87 -6.86 0.53
N LEU A 425 -12.35 -7.86 1.26
CA LEU A 425 -13.10 -8.58 2.28
C LEU A 425 -13.60 -7.64 3.38
N ASP A 426 -12.76 -6.70 3.83
CA ASP A 426 -13.13 -5.74 4.88
C ASP A 426 -14.36 -4.92 4.47
N ASN A 427 -14.43 -4.49 3.20
CA ASN A 427 -15.58 -3.76 2.66
C ASN A 427 -16.84 -4.62 2.57
N ILE A 428 -16.71 -5.89 2.14
CA ILE A 428 -17.84 -6.83 2.07
C ILE A 428 -18.40 -7.07 3.46
N VAL A 429 -17.54 -7.34 4.45
CA VAL A 429 -17.93 -7.56 5.85
C VAL A 429 -18.66 -6.33 6.39
N ARG A 430 -18.15 -5.12 6.13
CA ARG A 430 -18.80 -3.89 6.60
C ARG A 430 -20.21 -3.73 6.05
N LEU A 431 -20.39 -3.88 4.73
CA LEU A 431 -21.69 -3.73 4.08
C LEU A 431 -22.69 -4.80 4.51
N ALA A 432 -22.25 -6.07 4.58
CA ALA A 432 -23.09 -7.18 4.98
C ALA A 432 -23.48 -7.10 6.46
N SER A 433 -22.56 -6.73 7.35
CA SER A 433 -22.86 -6.54 8.77
C SER A 433 -23.78 -5.34 9.01
N GLN A 434 -23.65 -4.25 8.24
CA GLN A 434 -24.58 -3.13 8.31
C GLN A 434 -25.99 -3.59 7.97
N ARG A 435 -26.16 -4.28 6.84
CA ARG A 435 -27.44 -4.83 6.41
C ARG A 435 -28.03 -5.80 7.43
N PHE A 436 -27.21 -6.69 7.97
CA PHE A 436 -27.63 -7.64 9.01
C PHE A 436 -28.18 -6.92 10.25
N ILE A 437 -27.49 -5.88 10.71
CA ILE A 437 -27.96 -5.07 11.83
C ILE A 437 -29.30 -4.40 11.48
N ASP A 438 -29.41 -3.77 10.31
CA ASP A 438 -30.62 -3.08 9.88
C ASP A 438 -31.82 -4.02 9.75
N ASP A 439 -31.62 -5.21 9.17
CA ASP A 439 -32.67 -6.23 8.99
C ASP A 439 -33.18 -6.78 10.34
N HIS A 440 -32.36 -6.73 11.39
CA HIS A 440 -32.67 -7.29 12.71
C HIS A 440 -32.89 -6.26 13.81
N ARG A 441 -32.88 -4.96 13.52
CA ARG A 441 -33.26 -3.92 14.51
C ARG A 441 -34.78 -3.84 14.69
N ASP A 442 -35.19 -3.41 15.89
CA ASP A 442 -36.56 -2.97 16.15
C ASP A 442 -36.73 -1.45 15.94
N GLU A 443 -37.95 -0.95 16.15
CA GLU A 443 -38.28 0.47 15.98
C GLU A 443 -37.51 1.40 16.94
N GLN A 444 -36.97 0.85 18.03
CA GLN A 444 -36.20 1.58 19.04
C GLN A 444 -34.69 1.49 18.78
N GLY A 445 -34.27 0.78 17.72
CA GLY A 445 -32.87 0.57 17.35
C GLY A 445 -32.18 -0.58 18.08
N SER A 446 -32.89 -1.31 18.94
CA SER A 446 -32.33 -2.48 19.63
C SER A 446 -32.31 -3.70 18.71
N LEU A 447 -31.30 -4.58 18.88
CA LEU A 447 -31.17 -5.77 18.06
C LEU A 447 -32.12 -6.87 18.54
N ARG A 448 -32.92 -7.43 17.62
CA ARG A 448 -33.76 -8.62 17.85
C ARG A 448 -32.89 -9.87 17.90
N VAL A 449 -32.23 -10.08 19.04
CA VAL A 449 -31.17 -11.10 19.25
C VAL A 449 -31.56 -12.49 18.74
N GLU A 450 -32.74 -12.99 19.07
CA GLU A 450 -33.14 -14.35 18.67
C GLU A 450 -33.36 -14.49 17.15
N SER A 451 -33.88 -13.45 16.49
CA SER A 451 -33.99 -13.40 15.03
C SER A 451 -32.61 -13.34 14.37
N ALA A 452 -31.72 -12.50 14.91
CA ALA A 452 -30.35 -12.37 14.43
C ALA A 452 -29.54 -13.68 14.62
N ARG A 453 -29.70 -14.36 15.77
CA ARG A 453 -29.10 -15.69 16.03
C ARG A 453 -29.56 -16.72 15.01
N HIS A 454 -30.86 -16.74 14.69
CA HIS A 454 -31.39 -17.64 13.67
C HIS A 454 -30.76 -17.37 12.30
N ALA A 455 -30.71 -16.10 11.87
CA ALA A 455 -30.09 -15.72 10.60
C ALA A 455 -28.59 -16.03 10.53
N LEU A 456 -27.87 -15.86 11.64
CA LEU A 456 -26.46 -16.25 11.74
C LEU A 456 -26.28 -17.78 11.62
N ARG A 457 -27.16 -18.60 12.23
CA ARG A 457 -27.14 -20.05 12.03
C ARG A 457 -27.35 -20.43 10.57
N VAL A 458 -28.26 -19.76 9.87
CA VAL A 458 -28.46 -19.94 8.42
C VAL A 458 -27.17 -19.59 7.66
N THR A 459 -26.49 -18.51 8.05
CA THR A 459 -25.21 -18.09 7.44
C THR A 459 -24.12 -19.18 7.59
N TRP A 460 -23.98 -19.80 8.76
CA TRP A 460 -23.06 -20.93 8.95
C TRP A 460 -23.44 -22.15 8.11
N GLN A 461 -24.73 -22.42 7.97
CA GLN A 461 -25.20 -23.52 7.12
C GLN A 461 -24.95 -23.25 5.63
N GLU A 462 -25.04 -22.00 5.16
CA GLU A 462 -24.64 -21.63 3.80
C GLU A 462 -23.13 -21.78 3.62
N GLU A 463 -22.32 -21.39 4.61
CA GLU A 463 -20.87 -21.59 4.60
C GLU A 463 -20.50 -23.07 4.42
N ILE A 464 -21.10 -23.94 5.22
CA ILE A 464 -20.94 -25.40 5.08
C ILE A 464 -21.38 -25.87 3.70
N ARG A 465 -22.57 -25.45 3.23
CA ARG A 465 -23.10 -25.87 1.91
C ARG A 465 -22.19 -25.49 0.75
N VAL A 466 -21.62 -24.29 0.76
CA VAL A 466 -20.68 -23.85 -0.29
C VAL A 466 -19.40 -24.67 -0.25
N LEU A 467 -18.85 -24.93 0.93
CA LEU A 467 -17.63 -25.74 1.08
C LEU A 467 -17.86 -27.20 0.66
N GLU A 468 -19.00 -27.79 1.02
CA GLU A 468 -19.38 -29.14 0.61
C GLU A 468 -19.57 -29.25 -0.91
N ALA A 469 -20.08 -28.19 -1.55
CA ALA A 469 -20.20 -28.12 -3.00
C ALA A 469 -18.84 -28.00 -3.72
N VAL A 470 -17.76 -27.66 -3.01
CA VAL A 470 -16.40 -27.54 -3.57
C VAL A 470 -15.39 -28.36 -2.76
N PRO A 471 -15.36 -29.70 -2.92
CA PRO A 471 -14.52 -30.59 -2.12
C PRO A 471 -13.01 -30.31 -2.18
N TYR A 472 -12.54 -29.63 -3.24
CA TYR A 472 -11.13 -29.27 -3.44
C TYR A 472 -10.80 -27.85 -2.94
N TYR A 473 -11.71 -27.19 -2.21
CA TYR A 473 -11.51 -25.85 -1.67
C TYR A 473 -10.21 -25.70 -0.84
N PRO A 474 -9.85 -26.61 0.08
CA PRO A 474 -8.59 -26.47 0.85
C PRO A 474 -7.34 -26.48 -0.02
N LYS A 475 -7.38 -27.19 -1.15
CA LYS A 475 -6.30 -27.17 -2.14
C LYS A 475 -6.25 -25.83 -2.87
N LEU A 476 -7.40 -25.31 -3.32
CA LEU A 476 -7.46 -23.98 -3.94
C LEU A 476 -6.99 -22.88 -3.00
N LEU A 477 -7.40 -22.94 -1.73
CA LEU A 477 -7.00 -21.98 -0.71
C LEU A 477 -5.47 -21.92 -0.59
N ARG A 478 -4.81 -23.08 -0.54
CA ARG A 478 -3.33 -23.18 -0.51
C ARG A 478 -2.66 -22.74 -1.80
N GLU A 479 -3.26 -23.02 -2.96
CA GLU A 479 -2.71 -22.61 -4.26
C GLU A 479 -2.83 -21.11 -4.50
N ARG A 480 -3.91 -20.49 -3.99
CA ARG A 480 -4.17 -19.07 -4.14
C ARG A 480 -3.38 -18.20 -3.17
N ASP A 481 -3.12 -18.69 -1.95
CA ASP A 481 -2.32 -18.06 -0.90
C ASP A 481 -2.37 -16.53 -0.91
N LEU A 482 -3.38 -15.97 -0.24
CA LEU A 482 -3.54 -14.51 -0.16
C LEU A 482 -2.45 -13.82 0.68
N GLY A 483 -1.56 -14.58 1.34
CA GLY A 483 -0.48 -14.05 2.16
C GLY A 483 -0.95 -13.55 3.53
N GLU A 484 -2.03 -14.12 4.07
CA GLU A 484 -2.55 -13.76 5.40
C GLU A 484 -1.59 -14.21 6.50
N LEU A 485 -1.33 -13.32 7.47
CA LEU A 485 -0.63 -13.69 8.69
C LEU A 485 -1.51 -14.54 9.63
N HIS A 486 -2.80 -14.21 9.67
CA HIS A 486 -3.82 -14.88 10.47
C HIS A 486 -4.86 -15.50 9.53
N PRO A 487 -4.95 -16.84 9.44
CA PRO A 487 -5.86 -17.47 8.49
C PRO A 487 -7.33 -17.19 8.84
N THR A 488 -8.03 -16.47 7.96
CA THR A 488 -9.45 -16.10 8.13
C THR A 488 -10.35 -17.33 8.40
N GLU A 489 -10.08 -18.48 7.80
CA GLU A 489 -10.86 -19.71 7.96
C GLU A 489 -10.84 -20.28 9.39
N SER A 490 -9.81 -19.97 10.17
CA SER A 490 -9.67 -20.44 11.55
C SER A 490 -10.34 -19.51 12.57
N ALA A 491 -10.55 -18.24 12.19
CA ALA A 491 -11.10 -17.21 13.06
C ALA A 491 -12.55 -17.54 13.47
N ASN A 492 -12.78 -17.60 14.78
CA ASN A 492 -14.07 -17.94 15.39
C ASN A 492 -14.61 -19.31 14.95
N VAL A 493 -13.69 -20.24 14.63
CA VAL A 493 -13.97 -21.67 14.42
C VAL A 493 -13.08 -22.48 15.35
N GLN A 494 -11.76 -22.34 15.19
CA GLN A 494 -10.75 -23.00 16.03
C GLN A 494 -9.97 -22.01 16.89
N TYR A 495 -9.93 -20.75 16.46
CA TYR A 495 -9.08 -19.71 17.04
C TYR A 495 -9.91 -18.51 17.49
N ASP A 496 -9.70 -18.07 18.73
CA ASP A 496 -10.32 -16.85 19.27
C ASP A 496 -9.50 -15.62 18.91
N ASN A 497 -9.83 -15.04 17.75
CA ASN A 497 -9.10 -13.91 17.19
C ASN A 497 -9.33 -12.62 17.99
N LEU A 498 -10.55 -12.41 18.50
CA LEU A 498 -10.90 -11.25 19.32
C LEU A 498 -10.14 -11.24 20.65
N GLY A 499 -10.22 -12.34 21.41
CA GLY A 499 -9.51 -12.45 22.69
C GLY A 499 -8.00 -12.37 22.49
N HIS A 500 -7.49 -12.97 21.41
CA HIS A 500 -6.08 -12.87 21.06
C HIS A 500 -5.64 -11.44 20.75
N GLY A 501 -6.35 -10.75 19.86
CA GLY A 501 -6.06 -9.36 19.48
C GLY A 501 -6.08 -8.41 20.68
N ALA A 502 -7.05 -8.61 21.59
CA ALA A 502 -7.10 -7.87 22.85
C ALA A 502 -5.85 -8.09 23.70
N LEU A 503 -5.40 -9.33 23.90
CA LEU A 503 -4.18 -9.62 24.66
C LEU A 503 -2.93 -9.00 24.03
N CYS A 504 -2.82 -8.99 22.70
CA CYS A 504 -1.72 -8.36 21.98
C CYS A 504 -1.67 -6.84 22.21
N VAL A 505 -2.83 -6.18 22.23
CA VAL A 505 -2.92 -4.76 22.59
C VAL A 505 -2.52 -4.54 24.04
N ILE A 506 -3.05 -5.36 24.96
CA ILE A 506 -2.83 -5.21 26.41
C ILE A 506 -1.37 -5.47 26.82
N ASP A 507 -0.62 -6.28 26.07
CA ASP A 507 0.80 -6.55 26.35
C ASP A 507 1.65 -5.27 26.40
N ARG A 508 1.21 -4.23 25.69
CA ARG A 508 1.85 -2.90 25.69
C ARG A 508 1.47 -2.01 26.88
N PHE A 509 0.56 -2.45 27.75
CA PHE A 509 0.08 -1.73 28.92
C PHE A 509 0.34 -2.54 30.21
N PRO A 510 1.49 -2.36 30.88
CA PRO A 510 1.90 -3.17 32.04
C PRO A 510 0.87 -3.24 33.17
N LYS A 511 0.18 -2.12 33.46
CA LYS A 511 -0.91 -2.06 34.46
C LYS A 511 -1.99 -3.08 34.17
N TRP A 512 -2.48 -3.11 32.92
CA TRP A 512 -3.58 -3.96 32.51
C TRP A 512 -3.16 -5.41 32.36
N LYS A 513 -1.94 -5.67 31.89
CA LYS A 513 -1.35 -7.02 31.90
C LYS A 513 -1.30 -7.60 33.31
N ALA A 514 -0.81 -6.83 34.30
CA ALA A 514 -0.78 -7.27 35.69
C ALA A 514 -2.19 -7.52 36.26
N HIS A 515 -3.15 -6.67 35.92
CA HIS A 515 -4.55 -6.85 36.33
C HIS A 515 -5.15 -8.16 35.79
N ILE A 516 -4.93 -8.49 34.51
CA ILE A 516 -5.46 -9.73 33.92
C ILE A 516 -4.82 -10.96 34.57
N LEU A 517 -3.50 -10.94 34.79
CA LEU A 517 -2.80 -12.04 35.47
C LEU A 517 -3.33 -12.27 36.89
N ALA A 518 -3.80 -11.23 37.57
CA ALA A 518 -4.35 -11.32 38.92
C ALA A 518 -5.82 -11.76 38.97
N TYR A 519 -6.65 -11.31 38.03
CA TYR A 519 -8.12 -11.41 38.16
C TYR A 519 -8.84 -12.20 37.06
N PHE A 520 -8.17 -12.50 35.94
CA PHE A 520 -8.76 -13.14 34.75
C PHE A 520 -8.04 -14.44 34.38
N ARG A 521 -7.54 -15.17 35.39
CA ARG A 521 -6.79 -16.40 35.17
C ARG A 521 -7.61 -17.46 34.41
N PRO A 522 -8.89 -17.75 34.75
CA PRO A 522 -9.69 -18.73 34.02
C PRO A 522 -9.88 -18.37 32.54
N GLU A 523 -10.09 -17.09 32.24
CA GLU A 523 -10.20 -16.60 30.87
C GLU A 523 -8.88 -16.73 30.11
N LEU A 524 -7.74 -16.44 30.76
CA LEU A 524 -6.42 -16.64 30.15
C LEU A 524 -6.12 -18.11 29.84
N ASP A 525 -6.44 -19.02 30.76
CA ASP A 525 -6.27 -20.46 30.53
C ASP A 525 -7.14 -20.92 29.33
N ARG A 526 -8.38 -20.43 29.24
CA ARG A 526 -9.24 -20.67 28.05
C ARG A 526 -8.61 -20.11 26.77
N MET A 527 -8.00 -18.92 26.80
CA MET A 527 -7.34 -18.36 25.63
C MET A 527 -6.15 -19.22 25.15
N VAL A 528 -5.46 -19.91 26.05
CA VAL A 528 -4.43 -20.91 25.69
C VAL A 528 -5.05 -22.08 24.95
N GLU A 529 -6.21 -22.57 25.40
CA GLU A 529 -6.96 -23.66 24.74
C GLU A 529 -7.42 -23.24 23.33
N PHE A 530 -7.82 -22.00 23.14
CA PHE A 530 -8.19 -21.44 21.82
C PHE A 530 -6.98 -21.02 20.97
N GLY A 531 -5.76 -21.36 21.38
CA GLY A 531 -4.55 -21.21 20.57
C GLY A 531 -3.85 -19.85 20.64
N SER A 532 -4.26 -18.93 21.52
CA SER A 532 -3.62 -17.61 21.63
C SER A 532 -2.16 -17.72 22.05
N TRP A 533 -1.24 -17.38 21.13
CA TRP A 533 0.19 -17.37 21.41
C TRP A 533 0.57 -16.32 22.46
N GLN A 534 -0.17 -15.21 22.53
CA GLN A 534 0.08 -14.15 23.52
C GLN A 534 -0.30 -14.60 24.93
N ALA A 535 -1.40 -15.35 25.09
CA ALA A 535 -1.79 -15.93 26.37
C ALA A 535 -0.74 -16.96 26.85
N ARG A 536 -0.26 -17.80 25.94
CA ARG A 536 0.81 -18.76 26.21
C ARG A 536 2.11 -18.09 26.63
N ALA A 537 2.50 -17.02 25.94
CA ALA A 537 3.68 -16.23 26.30
C ALA A 537 3.56 -15.61 27.70
N TRP A 538 2.36 -15.19 28.11
CA TRP A 538 2.15 -14.67 29.47
C TRP A 538 2.17 -15.74 30.56
N LEU A 539 1.77 -16.97 30.21
CA LEU A 539 1.67 -18.10 31.13
C LEU A 539 2.85 -19.08 31.04
N ASP A 540 3.88 -18.75 30.25
CA ASP A 540 5.05 -19.60 29.99
C ASP A 540 4.68 -21.01 29.48
N VAL A 541 3.67 -21.06 28.61
CA VAL A 541 3.23 -22.29 27.91
C VAL A 541 3.88 -22.32 26.53
N ASP A 542 4.25 -23.51 26.04
CA ASP A 542 4.82 -23.69 24.71
C ASP A 542 3.91 -23.10 23.61
N ALA A 543 4.46 -22.12 22.88
CA ALA A 543 3.76 -21.41 21.81
C ALA A 543 3.47 -22.30 20.59
N SER A 544 4.17 -23.43 20.42
CA SER A 544 4.10 -24.26 19.20
C SER A 544 2.91 -25.22 19.14
N ALA A 545 2.18 -25.43 20.25
CA ALA A 545 1.04 -26.34 20.27
C ALA A 545 -0.15 -25.84 19.43
N GLY A 546 -0.94 -26.71 18.80
CA GLY A 546 -2.21 -26.30 18.15
C GLY A 546 -3.27 -25.83 19.16
N PRO A 547 -4.43 -25.32 18.73
CA PRO A 547 -5.59 -25.13 19.61
C PRO A 547 -5.97 -26.46 20.28
N LEU A 548 -6.21 -26.43 21.58
CA LEU A 548 -6.54 -27.60 22.42
C LEU A 548 -8.02 -27.65 22.81
N ALA A 549 -8.78 -26.57 22.55
CA ALA A 549 -10.19 -26.49 22.88
C ALA A 549 -10.99 -27.62 22.22
N SER A 550 -11.84 -28.29 23.00
CA SER A 550 -12.77 -29.31 22.51
C SER A 550 -13.85 -28.73 21.62
N GLU A 551 -14.48 -29.56 20.77
CA GLU A 551 -15.59 -29.11 19.90
C GLU A 551 -16.78 -28.58 20.71
N ALA A 552 -17.04 -29.14 21.90
CA ALA A 552 -18.08 -28.64 22.80
C ALA A 552 -17.77 -27.21 23.28
N LEU A 553 -16.51 -26.94 23.66
CA LEU A 553 -16.07 -25.62 24.10
C LEU A 553 -16.10 -24.61 22.96
N ARG A 554 -15.70 -25.01 21.74
CA ARG A 554 -15.83 -24.18 20.53
C ARG A 554 -17.30 -23.88 20.22
N GLY A 555 -18.17 -24.88 20.38
CA GLY A 555 -19.61 -24.74 20.20
C GLY A 555 -20.21 -23.72 21.15
N GLU A 556 -19.87 -23.82 22.45
CA GLU A 556 -20.26 -22.84 23.47
C GLU A 556 -19.76 -21.43 23.12
N ARG A 557 -18.52 -21.32 22.65
CA ARG A 557 -17.86 -20.04 22.40
C ARG A 557 -18.36 -19.30 21.16
N PHE A 558 -18.49 -20.00 20.04
CA PHE A 558 -18.70 -19.38 18.72
C PHE A 558 -20.02 -19.76 18.05
N PHE A 559 -20.70 -20.82 18.51
CA PHE A 559 -21.86 -21.41 17.83
C PHE A 559 -23.10 -21.54 18.73
N PHE A 560 -23.21 -20.70 19.76
CA PHE A 560 -24.33 -20.69 20.71
C PHE A 560 -24.63 -22.07 21.33
N GLY A 561 -23.60 -22.84 21.64
CA GLY A 561 -23.68 -24.18 22.22
C GLY A 561 -23.79 -25.32 21.20
N ASP A 562 -23.84 -25.04 19.89
CA ASP A 562 -23.85 -26.08 18.87
C ASP A 562 -22.44 -26.65 18.66
N GLY A 563 -22.17 -27.83 19.21
CA GLY A 563 -20.89 -28.53 19.04
C GLY A 563 -20.69 -29.22 17.69
N THR A 564 -21.72 -29.28 16.83
CA THR A 564 -21.63 -29.95 15.52
C THR A 564 -21.07 -29.03 14.43
N MET A 565 -21.47 -27.76 14.45
CA MET A 565 -20.99 -26.72 13.54
C MET A 565 -19.46 -26.53 13.54
N PRO A 566 -18.77 -26.34 14.69
CA PRO A 566 -17.32 -26.14 14.70
C PRO A 566 -16.58 -27.35 14.14
N ALA A 567 -17.01 -28.57 14.49
CA ALA A 567 -16.42 -29.80 13.99
C ALA A 567 -16.57 -29.91 12.46
N ARG A 568 -17.76 -29.59 11.93
CA ARG A 568 -18.02 -29.65 10.49
C ARG A 568 -17.18 -28.63 9.71
N LEU A 569 -17.18 -27.36 10.14
CA LEU A 569 -16.38 -26.31 9.50
C LEU A 569 -14.88 -26.63 9.57
N ALA A 570 -14.38 -27.07 10.73
CA ALA A 570 -12.99 -27.47 10.90
C ALA A 570 -12.58 -28.58 9.90
N SER A 571 -13.43 -29.61 9.73
CA SER A 571 -13.17 -30.69 8.78
C SER A 571 -13.19 -30.27 7.31
N LEU A 572 -13.94 -29.20 6.98
CA LEU A 572 -14.04 -28.70 5.61
C LEU A 572 -12.90 -27.76 5.24
N TYR A 573 -12.38 -27.00 6.20
CA TYR A 573 -11.22 -26.12 6.00
C TYR A 573 -9.89 -26.86 6.10
N HIS A 574 -9.78 -27.80 7.04
CA HIS A 574 -8.56 -28.52 7.37
C HIS A 574 -8.82 -30.04 7.34
N PRO A 575 -9.11 -30.62 6.17
CA PRO A 575 -9.45 -32.04 6.01
C PRO A 575 -8.30 -33.00 6.26
#